data_AF-A0A7C8I970-F1
#
_entry.id   AF-A0A7C8I970-F1
#
_cell.length_a   1.000
_cell.length_b   1.000
_cell.length_c   1.000
_cell.angle_alpha   90.00
_cell.angle_beta   90.00
_cell.angle_gamma   90.00
#
_symmetry.space_group_name_H-M   'P 1'
#
loop_
_entity.id
_entity.type
_entity.pdbx_description
1 polymer ?
#
loop_
_entity_poly.entity_id
_entity_poly.type
_entity_poly.pdbx_seq_one_letter_code
_entity_poly.pdbx_strand_id
1 'polypeptide(L)'
;CTKQTNCYYLATSGKVPRKPLAAKVARKSSNLYKNKKKLTISSLFMRKLLFSRLVRKIAQNAIEAIQKVTEAFLISIFEDTNINAIHAKRVTINTRNINLAQRYYKKYKESSQQM
;
A
#
# COMPACT_ATOMS: atom_id res chain seq x y z
N CYS A 1 23.79 -62.15 -3.97
CA CYS A 1 24.08 -62.55 -5.36
C CYS A 1 23.59 -63.97 -5.57
N THR A 2 22.73 -64.36 -6.52
CA THR A 2 22.10 -63.70 -7.68
C THR A 2 20.84 -64.48 -8.08
N LYS A 3 19.74 -63.74 -8.32
CA LYS A 3 18.64 -63.97 -9.28
C LYS A 3 17.80 -65.28 -9.15
N GLN A 4 16.65 -65.14 -8.49
CA GLN A 4 15.39 -65.85 -8.78
C GLN A 4 14.45 -64.79 -9.38
N THR A 5 13.55 -65.07 -10.33
CA THR A 5 12.45 -66.03 -10.17
C THR A 5 11.89 -66.49 -11.53
N ASN A 6 11.61 -67.80 -11.59
CA ASN A 6 10.75 -68.46 -12.56
C ASN A 6 9.32 -67.92 -12.49
N CYS A 7 8.74 -67.54 -13.63
CA CYS A 7 7.29 -67.42 -13.79
C CYS A 7 6.76 -68.79 -14.28
N TYR A 8 6.20 -69.57 -13.36
CA TYR A 8 5.49 -70.79 -13.69
C TYR A 8 4.14 -70.46 -14.34
N TYR A 9 3.90 -71.15 -15.45
CA TYR A 9 2.66 -71.25 -16.21
C TYR A 9 1.48 -71.78 -15.38
N LEU A 10 0.29 -71.69 -16.00
CA LEU A 10 -0.99 -72.40 -15.77
C LEU A 10 -2.06 -71.48 -15.11
N ALA A 11 -3.32 -71.39 -15.55
CA ALA A 11 -4.08 -72.06 -16.61
C ALA A 11 -5.36 -71.25 -16.93
N THR A 12 -5.81 -71.41 -18.17
CA THR A 12 -7.19 -71.40 -18.71
C THR A 12 -8.35 -70.75 -17.92
N SER A 13 -9.07 -69.82 -18.57
CA SER A 13 -10.50 -69.91 -18.93
C SER A 13 -11.08 -68.53 -19.25
N GLY A 14 -11.80 -68.42 -20.38
CA GLY A 14 -12.22 -67.14 -20.95
C GLY A 14 -13.33 -66.39 -20.20
N LYS A 15 -13.54 -65.14 -20.62
CA LYS A 15 -14.83 -64.41 -20.71
C LYS A 15 -14.57 -62.95 -21.14
N VAL A 16 -15.27 -62.51 -22.18
CA VAL A 16 -15.32 -61.09 -22.63
C VAL A 16 -16.09 -60.25 -21.60
N PRO A 17 -15.56 -59.12 -21.09
CA PRO A 17 -16.33 -58.26 -20.19
C PRO A 17 -17.24 -57.31 -20.99
N ARG A 18 -18.55 -57.44 -20.77
CA ARG A 18 -19.60 -56.55 -21.29
C ARG A 18 -19.57 -55.20 -20.57
N LYS A 19 -19.77 -54.12 -21.34
CA LYS A 19 -19.98 -52.75 -20.84
C LYS A 19 -21.28 -52.67 -20.02
N PRO A 20 -21.34 -51.88 -18.94
CA PRO A 20 -22.59 -51.27 -18.51
C PRO A 20 -22.60 -49.75 -18.76
N LEU A 21 -23.75 -49.29 -19.27
CA LEU A 21 -24.13 -47.89 -19.48
C LEU A 21 -24.19 -47.13 -18.15
N ALA A 22 -23.68 -45.89 -18.15
CA ALA A 22 -24.35 -44.73 -17.54
C ALA A 22 -23.54 -43.46 -17.84
N ALA A 23 -24.10 -42.60 -18.69
CA ALA A 23 -23.57 -41.27 -18.95
C ALA A 23 -23.62 -40.43 -17.67
N LYS A 24 -22.47 -40.13 -17.08
CA LYS A 24 -22.37 -39.06 -16.09
C LYS A 24 -21.95 -37.80 -16.82
N VAL A 25 -22.96 -37.02 -17.23
CA VAL A 25 -22.81 -35.62 -17.63
C VAL A 25 -22.03 -34.93 -16.52
N ALA A 26 -20.77 -34.61 -16.78
CA ALA A 26 -20.06 -33.65 -15.97
C ALA A 26 -20.83 -32.34 -16.09
N ARG A 27 -21.61 -31.99 -15.05
CA ARG A 27 -22.08 -30.63 -14.85
C ARG A 27 -20.82 -29.78 -14.76
N LYS A 28 -20.41 -29.20 -15.88
CA LYS A 28 -19.46 -28.10 -15.90
C LYS A 28 -20.20 -26.98 -15.21
N SER A 29 -19.99 -26.85 -13.90
CA SER A 29 -20.37 -25.63 -13.20
C SER A 29 -19.72 -24.51 -14.01
N SER A 30 -20.58 -23.70 -14.60
CA SER A 30 -20.20 -22.45 -15.23
C SER A 30 -19.52 -21.65 -14.13
N ASN A 31 -18.19 -21.72 -14.08
CA ASN A 31 -17.40 -20.82 -13.25
C ASN A 31 -17.72 -19.41 -13.74
N LEU A 32 -18.65 -18.76 -13.04
CA LEU A 32 -19.07 -17.37 -13.22
C LEU A 32 -17.96 -16.37 -12.86
N TYR A 33 -16.71 -16.80 -12.91
CA TYR A 33 -15.49 -16.01 -12.75
C TYR A 33 -14.53 -16.19 -13.93
N LYS A 34 -15.01 -16.74 -15.06
CA LYS A 34 -14.29 -16.73 -16.34
C LYS A 34 -14.75 -15.63 -17.30
N ASN A 35 -15.46 -14.62 -16.79
CA ASN A 35 -15.60 -13.34 -17.46
C ASN A 35 -14.51 -12.37 -17.00
N LYS A 36 -13.24 -12.75 -17.16
CA LYS A 36 -12.26 -11.72 -17.53
C LYS A 36 -12.63 -11.33 -18.95
N LYS A 37 -13.63 -10.45 -19.08
CA LYS A 37 -13.74 -9.58 -20.24
C LYS A 37 -12.35 -8.98 -20.35
N LYS A 38 -11.59 -9.47 -21.33
CA LYS A 38 -10.35 -8.84 -21.75
C LYS A 38 -10.82 -7.47 -22.20
N LEU A 39 -10.70 -6.48 -21.30
CA LEU A 39 -10.79 -5.08 -21.66
C LEU A 39 -9.85 -4.95 -22.85
N THR A 40 -10.46 -4.76 -24.00
CA THR A 40 -9.76 -4.58 -25.27
C THR A 40 -8.80 -3.42 -25.09
N ILE A 41 -7.59 -3.59 -25.60
CA ILE A 41 -6.36 -2.88 -25.21
C ILE A 41 -6.37 -1.37 -25.55
N SER A 42 -7.49 -0.83 -26.05
CA SER A 42 -7.59 0.55 -26.55
C SER A 42 -7.97 1.61 -25.51
N SER A 43 -8.23 1.30 -24.23
CA SER A 43 -8.76 2.29 -23.26
C SER A 43 -8.04 2.41 -21.90
N LEU A 44 -6.82 1.87 -21.75
CA LEU A 44 -5.92 2.22 -20.63
C LEU A 44 -4.85 3.20 -21.13
N PHE A 45 -5.26 4.43 -21.39
CA PHE A 45 -4.52 5.43 -22.19
C PHE A 45 -3.18 5.92 -21.60
N MET A 46 -2.78 5.49 -20.40
CA MET A 46 -1.44 5.74 -19.86
C MET A 46 -0.75 4.42 -19.51
N ARG A 47 0.45 4.21 -20.08
CA ARG A 47 1.32 3.08 -19.72
C ARG A 47 1.51 3.05 -18.21
N LYS A 48 1.35 1.88 -17.57
CA LYS A 48 1.44 1.70 -16.10
C LYS A 48 2.70 2.35 -15.49
N LEU A 49 3.81 2.34 -16.23
CA LEU A 49 5.09 2.95 -15.83
C LEU A 49 5.04 4.50 -15.81
N LEU A 50 4.33 5.13 -16.74
CA LEU A 50 4.21 6.58 -16.80
C LEU A 50 3.28 7.10 -15.71
N PHE A 51 2.19 6.37 -15.45
CA PHE A 51 1.26 6.71 -14.36
C PHE A 51 1.94 6.59 -12.99
N SER A 52 2.70 5.51 -12.73
CA SER A 52 3.41 5.38 -11.45
C SER A 52 4.49 6.45 -11.25
N ARG A 53 5.21 6.84 -12.30
CA ARG A 53 6.18 7.95 -12.27
C ARG A 53 5.51 9.30 -12.00
N LEU A 54 4.38 9.55 -12.64
CA LEU A 54 3.61 10.78 -12.44
C LEU A 54 3.08 10.86 -11.00
N VAL A 55 2.49 9.79 -10.48
CA VAL A 55 2.03 9.72 -9.09
C VAL A 55 3.19 9.93 -8.12
N ARG A 56 4.35 9.31 -8.36
CA ARG A 56 5.54 9.51 -7.52
C ARG A 56 6.03 10.95 -7.53
N LYS A 57 6.02 11.61 -8.69
CA LYS A 57 6.43 13.02 -8.82
C LYS A 57 5.50 13.96 -8.05
N ILE A 58 4.18 13.75 -8.15
CA ILE A 58 3.20 14.53 -7.38
C ILE A 58 3.38 14.30 -5.88
N ALA A 59 3.56 13.04 -5.46
CA ALA A 59 3.79 12.71 -4.06
C ALA A 59 5.09 13.33 -3.51
N GLN A 60 6.18 13.30 -4.27
CA GLN A 60 7.43 13.96 -3.90
C GLN A 60 7.26 15.47 -3.70
N ASN A 61 6.60 16.14 -4.65
CA ASN A 61 6.34 17.58 -4.53
C ASN A 61 5.45 17.92 -3.33
N ALA A 62 4.45 17.08 -3.04
CA ALA A 62 3.60 17.27 -1.87
C ALA A 62 4.38 17.12 -0.55
N ILE A 63 5.27 16.12 -0.46
CA ILE A 63 6.14 15.92 0.70
C ILE A 63 7.09 17.11 0.87
N GLU A 64 7.72 17.58 -0.21
CA GLU A 64 8.62 18.73 -0.18
C GLU A 64 7.89 20.01 0.27
N ALA A 65 6.66 20.24 -0.21
CA ALA A 65 5.86 21.37 0.20
C ALA A 65 5.51 21.32 1.70
N ILE A 66 5.08 20.14 2.20
CA ILE A 66 4.80 19.95 3.63
C ILE A 66 6.06 20.20 4.45
N GLN A 67 7.20 19.64 4.04
CA GLN A 67 8.48 19.82 4.72
C GLN A 67 8.84 21.30 4.83
N LYS A 68 8.81 22.04 3.72
CA LYS A 68 9.11 23.49 3.71
C LYS A 68 8.19 24.28 4.65
N VAL A 69 6.89 23.99 4.63
CA VAL A 69 5.91 24.65 5.52
C VAL A 69 6.19 24.31 6.98
N THR A 70 6.49 23.05 7.28
CA THR A 70 6.81 22.63 8.65
C THR A 70 8.12 23.22 9.17
N GLU A 71 9.16 23.32 8.34
CA GLU A 71 10.43 23.94 8.71
C GLU A 71 10.25 25.44 8.95
N ALA A 72 9.57 26.14 8.05
CA ALA A 72 9.27 27.57 8.23
C ALA A 72 8.48 27.84 9.51
N PHE A 73 7.49 26.99 9.83
CA PHE A 73 6.71 27.09 11.06
C PHE A 73 7.57 26.86 12.31
N LEU A 74 8.43 25.84 12.31
CA LEU A 74 9.31 25.56 13.43
C LEU A 74 10.33 26.69 13.64
N ILE A 75 10.93 27.21 12.56
CA ILE A 75 11.88 28.34 12.62
C ILE A 75 11.20 29.56 13.25
N SER A 76 10.01 29.95 12.78
CA SER A 76 9.26 31.09 13.33
C SER A 76 8.95 30.93 14.82
N ILE A 77 8.54 29.74 15.27
CA ILE A 77 8.34 29.50 16.71
C ILE A 77 9.66 29.57 17.46
N PHE A 78 10.75 29.02 16.91
CA PHE A 78 12.03 29.05 17.60
C PHE A 78 12.59 30.46 17.77
N GLU A 79 12.39 31.35 16.79
CA GLU A 79 12.68 32.79 16.90
C GLU A 79 11.95 33.43 18.08
N ASP A 80 10.63 33.22 18.19
CA ASP A 80 9.83 33.73 19.31
C ASP A 80 10.28 33.15 20.66
N THR A 81 10.64 31.86 20.70
CA THR A 81 11.11 31.21 21.93
C THR A 81 12.48 31.71 22.36
N ASN A 82 13.32 32.11 21.41
CA ASN A 82 14.63 32.69 21.68
C ASN A 82 14.47 34.09 22.28
N ILE A 83 13.59 34.92 21.72
CA ILE A 83 13.24 36.23 22.29
C ILE A 83 12.73 36.06 23.74
N ASN A 84 11.87 35.07 23.98
CA ASN A 84 11.37 34.76 25.33
C ASN A 84 12.49 34.29 26.29
N ALA A 85 13.49 33.57 25.80
CA ALA A 85 14.64 33.17 26.61
C ALA A 85 15.48 34.38 27.03
N ILE A 86 15.78 35.26 26.07
CA ILE A 86 16.56 36.49 26.29
C ILE A 86 15.80 37.45 27.21
N HIS A 87 14.48 37.58 27.03
CA HIS A 87 13.61 38.36 27.92
C HIS A 87 13.74 37.94 29.39
N ALA A 88 13.93 36.64 29.62
CA ALA A 88 14.14 36.09 30.95
C ALA A 88 15.62 36.02 31.39
N LYS A 89 16.53 36.72 30.68
CA LYS A 89 17.99 36.75 30.90
C LYS A 89 18.66 35.36 30.79
N ARG A 90 18.15 34.50 29.92
CA ARG A 90 18.71 33.16 29.65
C ARG A 90 19.11 33.04 28.18
N VAL A 91 20.12 32.23 27.90
CA VAL A 91 20.54 31.88 26.52
C VAL A 91 19.97 30.51 26.11
N THR A 92 19.64 29.65 27.07
CA THR A 92 19.09 28.31 26.83
C THR A 92 17.57 28.35 26.63
N ILE A 93 17.08 27.72 25.56
CA ILE A 93 15.65 27.53 25.31
C ILE A 93 15.09 26.48 26.28
N ASN A 94 13.96 26.77 26.92
CA ASN A 94 13.27 25.88 27.85
C ASN A 94 11.79 25.70 27.43
N THR A 95 11.14 24.65 27.92
CA THR A 95 9.73 24.31 27.66
C THR A 95 8.77 25.45 28.02
N ARG A 96 9.08 26.23 29.06
CA ARG A 96 8.29 27.43 29.44
C ARG A 96 8.26 28.47 28.32
N ASN A 97 9.36 28.68 27.60
CA ASN A 97 9.45 29.66 26.51
C ASN A 97 8.60 29.23 25.31
N ILE A 98 8.62 27.93 24.99
CA ILE A 98 7.80 27.31 23.94
C ILE A 98 6.32 27.44 24.28
N ASN A 99 5.93 27.09 25.51
CA ASN A 99 4.55 27.20 25.97
C ASN A 99 4.04 28.64 25.93
N LEU A 100 4.89 29.61 26.25
CA LEU A 100 4.55 31.03 26.19
C LEU A 100 4.36 31.50 24.74
N ALA A 101 5.30 31.17 23.84
CA ALA A 101 5.20 31.51 22.42
C ALA A 101 3.92 30.93 21.79
N GLN A 102 3.60 29.67 22.08
CA GLN A 102 2.37 29.04 21.58
C GLN A 102 1.08 29.70 22.08
N ARG A 103 1.07 30.18 23.34
CA ARG A 103 -0.08 30.92 23.89
C ARG A 103 -0.31 32.22 23.13
N TYR A 104 0.76 32.98 22.87
CA TYR A 104 0.67 34.21 22.08
C TYR A 104 0.25 33.94 20.65
N TYR A 105 0.81 32.93 20.00
CA TYR A 105 0.44 32.53 18.65
C TYR A 105 -1.06 32.19 18.54
N LYS A 106 -1.60 31.43 19.50
CA LYS A 106 -3.03 31.11 19.54
C LYS A 106 -3.89 32.37 19.65
N LYS A 107 -3.53 33.28 20.56
CA LYS A 107 -4.24 34.56 20.74
C LYS A 107 -4.21 35.42 19.47
N TYR A 108 -3.04 35.55 18.84
CA TYR A 108 -2.89 36.30 17.59
C TYR A 108 -3.75 35.71 16.46
N LYS A 109 -3.79 34.38 16.33
CA LYS A 109 -4.60 33.69 15.33
C LYS A 109 -6.09 33.92 15.54
N GLU A 110 -6.56 33.87 16.78
CA GLU A 110 -7.96 34.16 17.15
C GLU A 110 -8.34 35.61 16.83
N SER A 111 -7.46 36.57 17.12
CA SER A 111 -7.69 37.98 16.79
C SER A 111 -7.66 38.28 15.29
N SER A 112 -6.82 37.56 14.52
CA SER A 112 -6.72 37.73 13.07
C SER A 112 -7.91 37.15 12.30
N GLN A 113 -8.71 36.29 12.92
CA GLN A 113 -9.91 35.70 12.31
C GLN A 113 -11.19 36.52 12.57
N GLN A 114 -11.11 37.54 13.43
CA GLN A 114 -12.23 38.41 13.79
C GLN A 114 -12.25 39.73 13.01
N MET A 115 -11.24 39.97 12.19
CA MET A 115 -11.10 41.12 11.29
C MET A 115 -11.29 40.66 9.85
#